data_AF-A0A1I0YD98-F1
#
_entry.id   AF-A0A1I0YD98-F1
#
_cell.length_a   1.000
_cell.length_b   1.000
_cell.length_c   1.000
_cell.angle_alpha   90.00
_cell.angle_beta   90.00
_cell.angle_gamma   90.00
#
_symmetry.space_group_name_H-M   'P 1'
#
loop_
_entity.id
_entity.type
_entity.pdbx_description
1 polymer ?
#
loop_
_entity_poly.entity_id
_entity_poly.type
_entity_poly.pdbx_seq_one_letter_code
_entity_poly.pdbx_strand_id
1 'polypeptide(L)'
;MELLETLQEICNGTNWEPEHEDGNTYGFRWTGGDYDGYIILSGDTISDLEDDAYVAYENFDVDEETALWIGEDGHGKNGAPYRIRDILEEFENYEKDLENLWDNLRRARQREEGMAQW
;
A
#
# COMPACT_ATOMS: atom_id res chain seq x y z
N MET A 1 -0.31 3.33 -23.24
CA MET A 1 -1.00 3.53 -21.97
C MET A 1 -0.02 4.32 -21.11
N GLU A 2 -0.48 5.40 -20.51
CA GLU A 2 0.31 6.16 -19.54
C GLU A 2 0.51 5.30 -18.28
N LEU A 3 1.65 5.40 -17.58
CA LEU A 3 1.93 4.56 -16.41
C LEU A 3 0.83 4.69 -15.34
N LEU A 4 0.30 5.90 -15.11
CA LEU A 4 -0.84 6.13 -14.22
C LEU A 4 -2.09 5.34 -14.62
N GLU A 5 -2.43 5.29 -15.91
CA GLU A 5 -3.59 4.51 -16.39
C GLU A 5 -3.39 3.01 -16.09
N THR A 6 -2.18 2.49 -16.32
CA THR A 6 -1.83 1.10 -15.97
C THR A 6 -1.99 0.86 -14.47
N LEU A 7 -1.52 1.79 -13.62
CA LEU A 7 -1.66 1.68 -12.17
C LEU A 7 -3.13 1.68 -11.74
N GLN A 8 -3.96 2.53 -12.34
CA GLN A 8 -5.40 2.56 -12.09
C GLN A 8 -6.07 1.23 -12.48
N GLU A 9 -5.65 0.62 -13.58
CA GLU A 9 -6.13 -0.72 -13.97
C GLU A 9 -5.69 -1.81 -12.98
N ILE A 10 -4.44 -1.75 -12.51
CA ILE A 10 -3.88 -2.68 -11.51
C ILE A 10 -4.64 -2.57 -10.18
N CYS A 11 -4.97 -1.36 -9.74
CA CYS A 11 -5.63 -1.10 -8.47
C CYS A 11 -7.17 -1.21 -8.54
N ASN A 12 -7.75 -1.38 -9.73
CA ASN A 12 -9.19 -1.46 -9.90
C ASN A 12 -9.79 -2.63 -9.10
N GLY A 13 -10.73 -2.32 -8.20
CA GLY A 13 -11.37 -3.30 -7.31
C GLY A 13 -10.53 -3.68 -6.09
N THR A 14 -9.43 -2.97 -5.83
CA THR A 14 -8.66 -3.03 -4.58
C THR A 14 -8.99 -1.82 -3.69
N ASN A 15 -8.37 -1.75 -2.51
CA ASN A 15 -8.46 -0.61 -1.60
C ASN A 15 -7.37 0.45 -1.84
N TRP A 16 -6.78 0.50 -3.04
CA TRP A 16 -5.75 1.46 -3.39
C TRP A 16 -6.20 2.40 -4.50
N GLU A 17 -5.94 3.69 -4.32
CA GLU A 17 -6.18 4.73 -5.30
C GLU A 17 -4.85 5.39 -5.68
N PRO A 18 -4.29 5.08 -6.86
CA PRO A 18 -3.06 5.68 -7.33
C PRO A 18 -3.30 7.08 -7.91
N GLU A 19 -2.41 8.01 -7.59
CA GLU A 19 -2.34 9.35 -8.14
C GLU A 19 -0.92 9.69 -8.61
N HIS A 20 -0.79 10.42 -9.72
CA HIS A 20 0.51 10.96 -10.13
C HIS A 20 0.82 12.16 -9.24
N GLU A 21 2.04 12.17 -8.69
CA GLU A 21 2.50 13.23 -7.80
C GLU A 21 3.37 14.21 -8.59
N ASP A 22 4.69 14.04 -8.55
CA ASP A 22 5.65 14.84 -9.29
C ASP A 22 6.74 13.95 -9.91
N GLY A 23 7.24 14.36 -11.07
CA GLY A 23 8.26 13.59 -11.80
C GLY A 23 7.83 12.13 -12.03
N ASN A 24 8.65 11.21 -11.53
CA ASN A 24 8.44 9.76 -11.62
C ASN A 24 7.84 9.16 -10.34
N THR A 25 7.14 9.95 -9.52
CA THR A 25 6.56 9.49 -8.25
C THR A 25 5.04 9.36 -8.35
N TYR A 26 4.51 8.36 -7.65
CA TYR A 26 3.10 8.02 -7.61
C TYR A 26 2.68 7.79 -6.16
N GLY A 27 1.65 8.51 -5.74
CA GLY A 27 0.99 8.33 -4.45
C GLY A 27 -0.03 7.22 -4.53
N PHE A 28 -0.16 6.42 -3.47
CA PHE A 28 -1.19 5.40 -3.33
C PHE A 28 -1.91 5.64 -2.01
N ARG A 29 -3.15 6.12 -2.10
CA ARG A 29 -4.02 6.27 -0.94
C ARG A 29 -4.75 4.95 -0.68
N TRP A 30 -4.71 4.49 0.55
CA TRP A 30 -5.50 3.36 1.01
C TRP A 30 -6.90 3.81 1.40
N THR A 31 -7.91 3.02 1.04
CA THR A 31 -9.32 3.32 1.26
C THR A 31 -10.07 2.20 1.99
N GLY A 32 -9.34 1.23 2.55
CA GLY A 32 -9.90 0.03 3.16
C GLY A 32 -10.39 0.17 4.60
N GLY A 33 -10.19 1.33 5.23
CA GLY A 33 -10.52 1.56 6.64
C GLY A 33 -10.48 3.05 7.03
N ASP A 34 -10.36 3.31 8.33
CA ASP A 34 -10.35 4.66 8.90
C ASP A 34 -8.92 5.23 9.02
N TYR A 35 -7.89 4.37 9.04
CA TYR A 35 -6.49 4.77 8.96
C TYR A 35 -6.17 5.45 7.63
N ASP A 36 -5.56 6.65 7.69
CA ASP A 36 -5.14 7.42 6.52
C ASP A 36 -3.80 6.90 5.97
N GLY A 37 -3.84 5.66 5.47
CA GLY A 37 -2.70 4.99 4.88
C GLY A 37 -2.35 5.60 3.52
N TYR A 38 -1.10 6.06 3.37
CA TYR A 38 -0.62 6.64 2.12
C TYR A 38 0.87 6.31 1.93
N ILE A 39 1.21 5.75 0.76
CA ILE A 39 2.59 5.45 0.38
C ILE A 39 2.97 6.16 -0.92
N ILE A 40 4.26 6.40 -1.11
CA ILE A 40 4.82 6.98 -2.33
C ILE A 40 5.76 5.94 -2.93
N LEU A 41 5.52 5.60 -4.19
CA LEU A 41 6.38 4.73 -5.00
C LEU A 41 7.04 5.57 -6.10
N SER A 42 8.30 5.30 -6.41
CA SER A 42 9.09 6.09 -7.35
C SER A 42 9.66 5.21 -8.46
N GLY A 43 9.42 5.57 -9.72
CA GLY A 43 9.86 4.73 -10.83
C GLY A 43 9.32 5.13 -12.18
N ASP A 44 10.03 4.74 -13.23
CA ASP A 44 9.60 4.93 -14.62
C ASP A 44 8.91 3.67 -15.18
N THR A 45 9.00 2.55 -14.46
CA THR A 45 8.48 1.25 -14.88
C THR A 45 7.71 0.55 -13.76
N ILE A 46 6.89 -0.43 -14.12
CA ILE A 46 6.20 -1.29 -13.14
C ILE A 46 7.21 -2.04 -12.26
N SER A 47 8.40 -2.39 -12.78
CA SER A 47 9.42 -3.07 -11.98
C SER A 47 9.98 -2.19 -10.87
N ASP A 48 10.23 -0.91 -11.16
CA ASP A 48 10.71 0.04 -10.15
C ASP A 48 9.66 0.22 -9.04
N LEU A 49 8.39 0.37 -9.43
CA LEU A 49 7.28 0.52 -8.48
C LEU A 49 7.00 -0.76 -7.68
N GLU A 50 7.18 -1.95 -8.27
CA GLU A 50 7.10 -3.23 -7.55
C GLU A 50 8.18 -3.32 -6.47
N ASP A 51 9.42 -2.94 -6.78
CA ASP A 51 10.53 -3.00 -5.83
C ASP A 51 10.27 -2.07 -4.64
N ASP A 52 9.80 -0.84 -4.89
CA ASP A 52 9.40 0.09 -3.82
C ASP A 52 8.20 -0.43 -3.01
N ALA A 53 7.19 -1.02 -3.67
CA ALA A 53 6.03 -1.60 -2.98
C ALA A 53 6.43 -2.79 -2.11
N TYR A 54 7.39 -3.61 -2.55
CA TYR A 54 7.93 -4.69 -1.74
C TYR A 54 8.62 -4.15 -0.48
N VAL A 55 9.42 -3.09 -0.62
CA VAL A 55 10.07 -2.43 0.52
C VAL A 55 9.04 -1.84 1.47
N ALA A 56 7.96 -1.25 0.98
CA ALA A 56 6.89 -0.72 1.81
C ALA A 56 6.17 -1.83 2.59
N TYR A 57 5.83 -2.94 1.93
CA TYR A 57 5.21 -4.11 2.56
C TYR A 57 6.13 -4.78 3.60
N GLU A 58 7.36 -5.15 3.23
CA GLU A 58 8.26 -5.92 4.09
C GLU A 58 8.72 -5.15 5.34
N ASN A 59 8.70 -3.81 5.30
CA ASN A 59 9.07 -2.98 6.44
C ASN A 59 7.88 -2.55 7.31
N PHE A 60 6.64 -2.86 6.93
CA PHE A 60 5.47 -2.49 7.72
C PHE A 60 5.27 -3.48 8.87
N ASP A 61 5.69 -3.11 10.07
CA ASP A 61 5.49 -3.91 11.29
C ASP A 61 4.18 -3.51 11.98
N VAL A 62 3.17 -4.37 11.84
CA VAL A 62 1.85 -4.19 12.43
C VAL A 62 1.90 -3.96 13.94
N ASP A 63 2.77 -4.66 14.67
CA ASP A 63 2.85 -4.55 16.13
C ASP A 63 3.52 -3.23 16.54
N GLU A 64 4.58 -2.83 15.84
CA GLU A 64 5.26 -1.54 16.06
C GLU A 64 4.31 -0.37 15.77
N GLU A 65 3.62 -0.39 14.63
CA GLU A 65 2.64 0.63 14.24
C GLU A 65 1.47 0.67 15.22
N THR A 66 0.92 -0.49 15.61
CA THR A 66 -0.14 -0.56 16.64
C THR A 66 0.31 0.11 17.94
N ALA A 67 1.54 -0.16 18.38
CA ALA A 67 2.07 0.41 19.63
C ALA A 67 2.15 1.94 19.59
N LEU A 68 2.40 2.54 18.42
CA LEU A 68 2.41 4.00 18.25
C LEU A 68 1.05 4.63 18.56
N TRP A 69 -0.05 3.88 18.46
CA TRP A 69 -1.42 4.35 18.71
C TRP A 69 -1.99 3.97 20.08
N ILE A 70 -1.20 3.30 20.92
CA ILE A 70 -1.57 3.01 22.31
C ILE A 70 -1.12 4.16 23.22
N GLY A 71 -2.02 4.60 24.11
CA GLY A 71 -1.80 5.59 25.15
C GLY A 71 -1.27 4.97 26.45
N GLU A 72 -0.82 5.82 27.37
CA GLU A 72 -0.27 5.40 28.66
C GLU A 72 -1.30 4.64 29.55
N ASP A 73 -2.59 4.81 29.28
CA ASP A 73 -3.69 4.12 29.96
C ASP A 73 -3.97 2.72 29.39
N GLY A 74 -3.25 2.29 28.35
CA GLY A 74 -3.43 1.00 27.70
C GLY A 74 -4.58 0.96 26.68
N HIS A 75 -5.06 2.11 26.22
CA HIS A 75 -6.12 2.24 25.22
C HIS A 75 -5.67 3.06 24.01
N GLY A 76 -6.48 3.09 22.95
CA GLY A 76 -6.19 3.93 21.78
C GLY A 76 -6.06 5.41 22.13
N LYS A 77 -5.10 6.09 21.51
CA LYS A 77 -4.89 7.55 21.62
C LYS A 77 -5.10 8.24 20.27
N ASN A 78 -5.12 9.58 20.27
CA ASN A 78 -5.18 10.40 19.05
C ASN A 78 -6.37 10.09 18.12
N GLY A 79 -7.49 9.63 18.67
CA GLY A 79 -8.68 9.28 17.88
C GLY A 79 -8.75 7.82 17.45
N ALA A 80 -7.73 7.01 17.72
CA ALA A 80 -7.78 5.57 17.49
C ALA A 80 -8.84 4.88 18.37
N PRO A 81 -9.37 3.72 17.93
CA PRO A 81 -10.28 2.90 18.72
C PRO A 81 -9.81 2.63 20.15
N TYR A 82 -10.73 2.66 21.11
CA TYR A 82 -10.40 2.43 22.53
C TYR A 82 -9.84 1.01 22.79
N ARG A 83 -10.26 0.02 22.01
CA ARG A 83 -9.81 -1.37 22.12
C ARG A 83 -8.58 -1.56 21.24
N ILE A 84 -7.47 -1.98 21.83
CA ILE A 84 -6.22 -2.28 21.10
C ILE A 84 -6.46 -3.25 19.94
N ARG A 85 -7.35 -4.25 20.12
CA ARG A 85 -7.70 -5.21 19.06
C ARG A 85 -8.20 -4.53 17.79
N ASP A 86 -9.00 -3.47 17.93
CA ASP A 86 -9.63 -2.83 16.78
C ASP A 86 -8.57 -2.02 15.99
N ILE A 87 -7.55 -1.49 16.69
CA ILE A 87 -6.37 -0.86 16.07
C ILE A 87 -5.52 -1.91 15.34
N LEU A 88 -5.26 -3.02 16.01
CA LEU A 88 -4.46 -4.13 15.46
C LEU A 88 -5.10 -4.68 14.17
N GLU A 89 -6.41 -4.95 14.21
CA GLU A 89 -7.16 -5.47 13.06
C GLU A 89 -7.14 -4.49 11.87
N GLU A 90 -7.15 -3.18 12.12
CA GLU A 90 -7.00 -2.18 11.07
C GLU A 90 -5.61 -2.23 10.40
N PHE A 91 -4.53 -2.31 11.19
CA PHE A 91 -3.18 -2.43 10.64
C PHE A 91 -2.90 -3.78 9.98
N GLU A 92 -3.46 -4.89 10.48
CA GLU A 92 -3.42 -6.19 9.79
C GLU A 92 -4.11 -6.13 8.42
N ASN A 93 -5.23 -5.41 8.31
CA ASN A 93 -5.90 -5.20 7.03
C ASN A 93 -5.08 -4.31 6.08
N TYR A 94 -4.46 -3.25 6.60
CA TYR A 94 -3.58 -2.38 5.82
C TYR A 94 -2.34 -3.12 5.30
N GLU A 95 -1.65 -3.90 6.16
CA GLU A 95 -0.50 -4.73 5.76
C GLU A 95 -0.88 -5.74 4.66
N LYS A 96 -2.01 -6.41 4.83
CA LYS A 96 -2.51 -7.35 3.82
C LYS A 96 -2.80 -6.66 2.48
N ASP A 97 -3.33 -5.44 2.52
CA ASP A 97 -3.56 -4.67 1.30
C ASP A 97 -2.27 -4.15 0.68
N LEU A 98 -1.23 -3.83 1.48
CA LEU A 98 0.13 -3.57 0.99
C LEU A 98 0.71 -4.80 0.26
N GLU A 99 0.59 -5.99 0.85
CA GLU A 99 1.02 -7.25 0.22
C GLU A 99 0.29 -7.45 -1.12
N ASN A 100 -1.03 -7.22 -1.14
CA ASN A 100 -1.84 -7.35 -2.35
C ASN A 100 -1.41 -6.36 -3.45
N LEU A 101 -1.09 -5.11 -3.08
CA LEU A 101 -0.58 -4.11 -4.02
C LEU A 101 0.73 -4.56 -4.66
N TRP A 102 1.69 -4.99 -3.83
CA TRP A 102 2.96 -5.53 -4.31
C TRP A 102 2.75 -6.74 -5.24
N ASP A 103 1.93 -7.72 -4.87
CA ASP A 103 1.69 -8.91 -5.71
C ASP A 103 1.00 -8.54 -7.03
N ASN A 104 0.11 -7.56 -7.02
CA ASN A 104 -0.55 -7.07 -8.24
C ASN A 104 0.44 -6.38 -9.19
N LEU A 105 1.36 -5.55 -8.68
CA LEU A 105 2.46 -4.96 -9.45
C LEU A 105 3.38 -6.05 -10.02
N ARG A 106 3.77 -7.03 -9.19
CA ARG A 106 4.57 -8.18 -9.61
C ARG A 106 3.93 -8.96 -10.75
N ARG A 107 2.63 -9.22 -10.68
CA ARG A 107 1.87 -9.89 -11.75
C ARG A 107 1.74 -9.02 -13.01
N ALA A 108 1.68 -7.70 -12.87
CA ALA A 108 1.70 -6.79 -14.01
C ALA A 108 3.06 -6.85 -14.72
N ARG A 109 4.18 -6.74 -13.99
CA ARG A 109 5.54 -6.90 -14.54
C ARG A 109 5.68 -8.21 -15.32
N GLN A 110 5.27 -9.34 -14.74
CA GLN A 110 5.36 -10.65 -15.39
C GLN A 110 4.55 -10.74 -16.69
N ARG A 111 3.40 -10.05 -16.77
CA ARG A 111 2.58 -9.98 -17.99
C ARG A 111 3.28 -9.17 -19.09
N GLU A 112 3.90 -8.04 -18.73
CA GLU A 112 4.68 -7.22 -19.67
C GLU A 112 5.87 -8.01 -20.26
N GLU A 113 6.62 -8.71 -19.41
CA GLU A 113 7.74 -9.56 -19.83
C GLU A 113 7.30 -10.72 -20.72
N GLY A 114 6.17 -11.36 -20.41
CA GLY A 114 5.62 -12.45 -21.20
C GLY A 114 5.13 -12.03 -22.59
N MET A 115 4.67 -10.78 -22.76
CA MET A 115 4.30 -10.22 -24.07
C MET A 115 5.50 -9.83 -24.92
N ALA A 116 6.64 -9.46 -24.31
CA ALA A 116 7.85 -9.06 -25.03
C ALA A 116 8.58 -10.21 -25.75
N GLN A 117 8.17 -11.47 -25.50
CA GLN A 117 8.81 -12.68 -26.04
C GLN A 117 8.16 -13.22 -27.33
N TRP A 118 7.18 -12.51 -27.92
CA TRP A 118 6.44 -12.93 -29.12
C TRP A 118 6.51 -11.92 -30.26
#